data_AF-A0A3S1SIH4-F1
#
_entry.id   AF-A0A3S1SIH4-F1
#
_cell.length_a   1.000
_cell.length_b   1.000
_cell.length_c   1.000
_cell.angle_alpha   90.00
_cell.angle_beta   90.00
_cell.angle_gamma   90.00
#
_symmetry.space_group_name_H-M   'P 1'
#
loop_
_entity.id
_entity.type
_entity.pdbx_description
1 polymer ?
#
loop_
_entity_poly.entity_id
_entity_poly.type
_entity_poly.pdbx_seq_one_letter_code
_entity_poly.pdbx_strand_id
1 'polypeptide(L)'
;LSAVKVKHMFGYDDSLDAFGVHGVGGVVGALLTGVLADPAINSLGAGASLGKQIYGVAVTIVWTGIATFVLLYIVKALVGLRPTTQEEVEGLDISQHGEVVP
;
A
#
# COMPACT_ATOMS: atom_id res chain seq x y z
N LEU A 1 -12.95 10.08 11.01
CA LEU A 1 -11.99 8.96 11.09
C LEU A 1 -11.02 9.12 9.92
N SER A 2 -9.73 9.34 10.14
CA SER A 2 -8.76 9.46 9.03
C SER A 2 -8.24 8.08 8.63
N ALA A 3 -7.85 7.90 7.37
CA ALA A 3 -7.32 6.62 6.87
C ALA A 3 -6.16 6.08 7.71
N VAL A 4 -5.27 6.95 8.18
CA VAL A 4 -4.12 6.61 9.05
C VAL A 4 -4.53 6.17 10.48
N LYS A 5 -5.73 6.53 10.95
CA LYS A 5 -6.22 6.12 12.28
C LYS A 5 -6.91 4.75 12.25
N VAL A 6 -7.27 4.26 11.06
CA VAL A 6 -7.98 2.98 10.89
C VAL A 6 -7.09 1.80 11.28
N LYS A 7 -5.77 1.92 11.11
CA LYS A 7 -4.80 0.88 11.47
C LYS A 7 -4.83 0.47 12.93
N HIS A 8 -5.02 1.43 13.83
CA HIS A 8 -5.10 1.17 15.27
C HIS A 8 -6.35 0.37 15.67
N MET A 9 -7.46 0.52 14.94
CA MET A 9 -8.68 -0.24 15.21
C MET A 9 -8.57 -1.69 14.75
N PHE A 10 -7.88 -1.93 13.63
CA PHE A 10 -7.68 -3.26 13.06
C PHE A 10 -6.39 -3.94 13.54
N GLY A 11 -5.54 -3.24 14.31
CA GLY A 11 -4.34 -3.79 14.92
C GLY A 11 -3.21 -4.11 13.95
N TYR A 12 -3.17 -3.51 12.75
CA TYR A 12 -2.06 -3.69 11.81
C TYR A 12 -1.02 -2.58 11.93
N ASP A 13 0.25 -2.95 11.75
CA ASP A 13 1.39 -2.02 11.72
C ASP A 13 1.78 -1.72 10.27
N ASP A 14 1.21 -0.62 9.76
CA ASP A 14 1.67 0.05 8.55
C ASP A 14 2.55 1.23 9.00
N SER A 15 3.84 0.94 9.19
CA SER A 15 4.74 1.75 10.00
C SER A 15 4.88 3.19 9.50
N LEU A 16 4.80 3.39 8.18
CA LEU A 16 4.90 4.70 7.52
C LEU A 16 3.59 5.14 6.85
N ASP A 17 2.46 4.50 7.19
CA ASP A 17 1.14 4.81 6.62
C ASP A 17 1.06 4.68 5.08
N ALA A 18 1.81 3.76 4.50
CA ALA A 18 1.85 3.57 3.06
C ALA A 18 0.47 3.19 2.49
N PHE A 19 -0.23 2.27 3.15
CA PHE A 19 -1.60 1.89 2.78
C PHE A 19 -2.59 3.01 3.09
N GLY A 20 -2.48 3.63 4.26
CA GLY A 20 -3.37 4.71 4.69
C GLY A 20 -3.34 5.94 3.77
N VAL A 21 -2.15 6.32 3.28
CA VAL A 21 -1.98 7.48 2.40
C VAL A 21 -2.11 7.09 0.94
N HIS A 22 -1.30 6.14 0.44
CA HIS A 22 -1.26 5.82 -0.99
C HIS A 22 -2.38 4.87 -1.40
N GLY A 23 -2.65 3.84 -0.59
CA GLY A 23 -3.72 2.88 -0.87
C GLY A 23 -5.09 3.55 -0.87
N VAL A 24 -5.48 4.17 0.25
CA VAL A 24 -6.78 4.85 0.36
C VAL A 24 -6.85 6.09 -0.55
N GLY A 25 -5.79 6.91 -0.60
CA GLY A 25 -5.75 8.09 -1.46
C GLY A 25 -5.87 7.73 -2.94
N GLY A 26 -5.20 6.67 -3.39
CA GLY A 26 -5.28 6.16 -4.75
C GLY A 26 -6.68 5.66 -5.12
N VAL A 27 -7.33 4.91 -4.23
CA VAL A 27 -8.71 4.45 -4.43
C VAL A 27 -9.67 5.63 -4.54
N VAL A 28 -9.62 6.57 -3.60
CA VAL A 28 -10.49 7.76 -3.61
C VAL A 28 -10.26 8.58 -4.88
N GLY A 29 -9.01 8.83 -5.26
CA GLY A 29 -8.66 9.55 -6.48
C GLY A 29 -9.20 8.84 -7.73
N ALA A 30 -9.00 7.52 -7.85
CA ALA A 30 -9.49 6.76 -8.99
C ALA A 30 -11.02 6.81 -9.12
N LEU A 31 -11.76 6.71 -8.01
CA LEU A 31 -13.22 6.82 -8.02
C LEU A 31 -13.68 8.23 -8.41
N LEU A 32 -13.03 9.27 -7.89
CA LEU A 32 -13.33 10.66 -8.25
C LEU A 32 -13.04 10.95 -9.72
N THR A 33 -12.00 10.35 -10.32
CA THR A 33 -11.78 10.42 -11.78
C THR A 33 -12.98 9.90 -12.57
N GLY A 34 -13.68 8.87 -12.06
CA GLY A 34 -14.88 8.34 -12.70
C GLY A 34 -16.09 9.29 -12.69
N VAL A 35 -16.05 10.34 -11.85
CA VAL A 35 -17.12 11.33 -11.68
C VAL A 35 -16.73 12.70 -12.25
N LEU A 36 -15.46 13.08 -12.10
CA LEU A 36 -14.98 14.45 -12.35
C LEU A 36 -14.16 14.59 -13.65
N ALA A 37 -13.90 13.50 -14.38
CA ALA A 37 -13.15 13.60 -15.62
C ALA A 37 -13.94 14.39 -16.68
N ASP A 38 -13.30 15.45 -17.21
CA ASP A 38 -13.90 16.39 -18.14
C ASP A 38 -13.36 16.18 -19.57
N PRO A 39 -14.22 15.86 -20.56
CA PRO A 39 -13.86 15.80 -21.98
C PRO A 39 -13.18 17.06 -22.53
N ALA A 40 -13.47 18.23 -21.96
CA ALA A 40 -12.88 19.51 -22.37
C ALA A 40 -11.40 19.62 -21.95
N ILE A 41 -10.99 18.91 -20.90
CA ILE A 41 -9.59 18.82 -20.46
C ILE A 41 -8.88 17.68 -21.22
N ASN A 42 -9.54 16.53 -21.34
CA ASN A 42 -9.02 15.38 -22.08
C ASN A 42 -10.18 14.57 -22.66
N SER A 43 -10.17 14.32 -23.97
CA SER A 43 -11.25 13.62 -24.68
C SER A 43 -11.58 12.22 -24.11
N LEU A 44 -10.64 11.57 -23.43
CA LEU A 44 -10.87 10.31 -22.71
C LEU A 44 -11.89 10.45 -21.57
N GLY A 45 -12.10 11.66 -21.05
CA GLY A 45 -13.12 11.97 -20.04
C GLY A 45 -14.54 11.62 -20.49
N ALA A 46 -14.81 11.64 -21.80
CA ALA A 46 -16.13 11.25 -22.33
C ALA A 46 -16.47 9.78 -22.07
N GLY A 47 -15.44 8.94 -21.88
CA GLY A 47 -15.58 7.53 -21.54
C GLY A 47 -15.46 7.24 -20.05
N ALA A 48 -15.25 8.25 -19.19
CA ALA A 48 -15.11 8.06 -17.77
C ALA A 48 -16.42 7.57 -17.15
N SER A 49 -16.31 6.65 -16.21
CA SER A 49 -17.46 6.19 -15.43
C SER A 49 -17.00 5.60 -14.12
N LEU A 50 -17.81 5.77 -13.08
CA LEU A 50 -17.55 5.16 -11.79
C LEU A 50 -17.40 3.63 -11.90
N GLY A 51 -18.19 2.96 -12.74
CA GLY A 51 -18.13 1.52 -12.94
C GLY A 51 -16.78 1.03 -13.47
N LYS A 52 -16.19 1.71 -14.47
CA LYS A 52 -14.85 1.37 -14.99
C LYS A 52 -13.76 1.56 -13.92
N GLN A 53 -13.87 2.63 -13.13
CA GLN A 53 -12.91 2.92 -12.07
C GLN A 53 -13.01 1.92 -10.92
N ILE A 54 -14.23 1.55 -10.49
CA ILE A 54 -14.45 0.50 -9.49
C ILE A 54 -13.83 -0.82 -9.97
N TYR A 55 -14.10 -1.22 -11.21
CA TYR A 55 -13.54 -2.44 -11.79
C TYR A 55 -12.00 -2.41 -11.79
N GLY A 56 -11.39 -1.32 -12.27
CA GLY A 56 -9.94 -1.16 -12.28
C GLY A 56 -9.32 -1.20 -10.88
N VAL A 57 -9.93 -0.51 -9.92
CA VAL A 57 -9.50 -0.53 -8.51
C VAL A 57 -9.58 -1.95 -7.94
N ALA A 58 -10.71 -2.64 -8.13
CA ALA A 58 -10.92 -3.99 -7.60
C ALA A 58 -9.88 -4.98 -8.17
N VAL A 59 -9.67 -4.97 -9.48
CA VAL A 59 -8.64 -5.81 -10.13
C VAL A 59 -7.26 -5.50 -9.59
N THR A 60 -6.92 -4.21 -9.42
CA THR A 60 -5.61 -3.79 -8.91
C THR A 60 -5.39 -4.23 -7.46
N ILE A 61 -6.39 -4.09 -6.59
CA ILE A 61 -6.31 -4.55 -5.19
C ILE A 61 -6.12 -6.07 -5.13
N VAL A 62 -6.91 -6.82 -5.89
CA VAL A 62 -6.82 -8.29 -5.92
C VAL A 62 -5.45 -8.74 -6.44
N TRP A 63 -5.00 -8.16 -7.56
CA TRP A 63 -3.71 -8.48 -8.16
C TRP A 63 -2.55 -8.17 -7.21
N THR A 64 -2.47 -6.93 -6.73
CA THR A 64 -1.35 -6.50 -5.88
C THR A 64 -1.37 -7.20 -4.52
N GLY A 65 -2.55 -7.43 -3.94
CA GLY A 65 -2.70 -8.16 -2.68
C GLY A 65 -2.25 -9.61 -2.78
N ILE A 66 -2.74 -10.36 -3.78
CA ILE A 66 -2.38 -11.77 -3.96
C ILE A 66 -0.91 -11.91 -4.36
N ALA A 67 -0.46 -11.15 -5.36
CA ALA A 67 0.91 -11.25 -5.86
C ALA A 67 1.93 -10.91 -4.77
N THR A 68 1.72 -9.80 -4.04
CA THR A 68 2.62 -9.40 -2.95
C THR A 68 2.61 -10.43 -1.82
N PHE A 69 1.43 -10.95 -1.45
CA PHE A 69 1.34 -12.00 -0.42
C PHE A 69 2.17 -13.24 -0.81
N VAL A 70 2.01 -13.73 -2.04
CA VAL A 70 2.78 -14.89 -2.54
C VAL A 70 4.28 -14.60 -2.52
N LEU A 71 4.70 -13.44 -3.05
CA LEU A 71 6.11 -13.06 -3.09
C LEU A 71 6.73 -12.96 -1.69
N LEU A 72 6.04 -12.35 -0.72
CA LEU A 72 6.52 -12.24 0.65
C LEU A 72 6.71 -13.60 1.31
N TYR A 73 5.83 -14.57 1.06
CA TYR A 73 5.99 -15.93 1.58
C TYR A 73 7.11 -16.71 0.91
N ILE A 74 7.33 -16.50 -0.39
CA ILE A 74 8.49 -17.06 -1.10
C ILE A 74 9.79 -16.52 -0.48
N VAL A 75 9.91 -15.20 -0.32
CA VAL A 75 11.08 -14.57 0.31
C VAL A 75 11.28 -15.08 1.74
N LYS A 76 10.20 -15.13 2.53
CA LYS A 76 10.21 -15.66 3.89
C LYS A 76 10.75 -17.09 3.96
N ALA A 77 10.38 -17.94 3.01
CA ALA A 77 10.82 -19.34 2.97
C ALA A 77 12.27 -19.53 2.49
N LEU A 78 12.78 -18.64 1.63
CA LEU A 78 14.10 -18.78 1.02
C LEU A 78 15.21 -18.11 1.85
N VAL A 79 14.99 -16.88 2.31
CA VAL A 79 16.04 -16.06 2.95
C VAL A 79 15.60 -15.44 4.28
N GLY A 80 14.32 -15.54 4.63
CA GLY A 80 13.75 -14.84 5.78
C GLY A 80 13.30 -13.41 5.42
N LEU A 81 12.20 -12.97 6.03
CA LEU A 81 11.59 -11.66 5.74
C LEU A 81 11.75 -10.65 6.89
N ARG A 82 11.85 -11.13 8.13
CA ARG A 82 11.90 -10.31 9.34
C ARG A 82 13.17 -10.66 10.11
N PRO A 83 13.92 -9.67 10.63
CA PRO A 83 15.02 -9.91 11.57
C PRO A 83 14.56 -10.70 12.80
N THR A 84 15.52 -11.29 13.51
CA THR A 84 15.25 -11.93 14.81
C THR A 84 14.82 -10.90 15.85
N THR A 85 14.12 -11.34 16.89
CA THR A 85 13.70 -10.45 17.99
C THR A 85 14.89 -9.76 18.66
N GLN A 86 16.05 -10.42 18.74
CA GLN A 86 17.25 -9.83 19.32
C GLN A 86 17.78 -8.69 18.44
N GLU A 87 17.88 -8.90 17.12
CA GLU A 87 18.31 -7.88 16.16
C GLU A 87 17.34 -6.68 16.11
N GLU A 88 16.03 -6.92 16.25
CA GLU A 88 15.04 -5.83 16.35
C GLU A 88 15.21 -4.99 17.62
N VAL A 89 15.55 -5.62 18.75
CA VAL A 89 15.76 -4.93 20.03
C VAL A 89 17.09 -4.16 20.04
N GLU A 90 18.14 -4.73 19.46
CA GLU A 90 19.45 -4.08 19.33
C GLU A 90 19.41 -2.91 18.32
N GLY A 91 18.57 -3.03 17.29
CA GLY A 91 18.43 -2.05 16.22
C GLY A 91 19.08 -2.51 14.92
N LEU A 92 18.45 -2.17 13.79
CA LEU A 92 18.90 -2.57 12.45
C LEU A 92 20.20 -1.87 12.02
N ASP A 93 20.49 -0.68 12.54
CA ASP A 93 21.72 0.04 12.26
C ASP A 93 22.94 -0.74 12.80
N ILE A 94 22.83 -1.28 14.02
CA ILE A 94 23.90 -2.09 14.63
C ILE A 94 23.93 -3.49 14.01
N SER A 95 22.80 -4.20 14.00
CA SER A 95 22.76 -5.62 13.62
C SER A 95 23.00 -5.89 12.14
N GLN A 96 22.60 -4.98 11.25
CA GLN A 96 22.72 -5.18 9.79
C GLN A 96 23.80 -4.31 9.14
N HIS A 97 24.17 -3.17 9.75
CA HIS A 97 25.10 -2.21 9.14
C HIS A 97 26.36 -1.95 9.99
N GLY A 98 26.38 -2.34 11.26
CA GLY A 98 27.51 -2.07 12.17
C GLY A 98 27.69 -0.59 12.50
N GLU A 99 26.63 0.21 12.34
CA GLU A 99 26.64 1.66 12.52
C GLU A 99 25.97 2.06 13.84
N VAL A 100 26.43 3.17 14.43
CA VAL A 100 25.83 3.78 15.62
C VAL A 100 25.53 5.24 15.28
N VAL A 101 24.26 5.63 15.44
CA VAL A 101 23.86 7.04 15.30
C VAL A 101 24.30 7.80 16.57
N PRO A 102 25.12 8.86 16.45
CA PRO A 102 25.60 9.66 17.59
C PRO A 102 24.49 10.37 18.37
#